data_AF-A0A0W8G1G9-F1
#
_entry.id   AF-A0A0W8G1G9-F1
#
_cell.length_a   1.000
_cell.length_b   1.000
_cell.length_c   1.000
_cell.angle_alpha   90.00
_cell.angle_beta   90.00
_cell.angle_gamma   90.00
#
_symmetry.space_group_name_H-M   'P 1'
#
loop_
_entity.id
_entity.type
_entity.pdbx_description
1 polymer ?
#
loop_
_entity_poly.entity_id
_entity_poly.type
_entity_poly.pdbx_seq_one_letter_code
_entity_poly.pdbx_strand_id
1 'polypeptide(L)'
;MEIIEHKVHGFHIDPANDNNTIDVLEEFIKKMMYDPDYYDKISRNAIKRVEEKYNWSLYTEKLLSQSKIYGFWKYSTDMENKGMEAYLDLFYHTVYKPRAKELLEEHSKR
;
A
#
# COMPACT_ATOMS: atom_id res chain seq x y z
N MET A 1 3.53 6.66 7.80
CA MET A 1 4.60 6.79 6.79
C MET A 1 4.63 5.51 5.98
N GLU A 2 4.41 5.58 4.67
CA GLU A 2 4.01 4.43 3.86
C GLU A 2 5.18 3.76 3.11
N ILE A 3 6.04 4.53 2.43
CA ILE A 3 7.24 4.02 1.72
C ILE A 3 8.46 4.89 2.02
N ILE A 4 8.33 6.20 1.79
CA ILE A 4 9.37 7.21 1.99
C ILE A 4 9.19 7.93 3.34
N GLU A 5 10.31 8.29 3.97
CA GLU A 5 10.40 9.20 5.09
C GLU A 5 11.13 10.45 4.61
N HIS A 6 10.44 11.58 4.73
CA HIS A 6 10.85 12.85 4.13
C HIS A 6 12.21 13.31 4.68
N LYS A 7 13.14 13.65 3.78
CA LYS A 7 14.53 14.10 4.05
C LYS A 7 15.44 13.05 4.72
N VAL A 8 15.00 11.81 4.90
CA VAL A 8 15.82 10.71 5.47
C VAL A 8 16.30 9.77 4.38
N HIS A 9 15.37 9.24 3.59
CA HIS A 9 15.65 8.28 2.52
C HIS A 9 14.85 8.58 1.23
N GLY A 10 14.40 9.83 1.10
CA GLY A 10 13.66 10.33 -0.05
C GLY A 10 12.90 11.61 0.29
N PHE A 11 12.14 12.11 -0.67
CA PHE A 11 11.37 13.34 -0.53
C PHE A 11 9.91 13.09 -0.93
N HIS A 12 9.01 13.87 -0.34
CA HIS A 12 7.62 13.90 -0.74
C HIS A 12 7.47 15.14 -1.60
N ILE A 13 6.79 15.00 -2.72
CA ILE A 13 6.46 16.08 -3.64
C ILE A 13 4.95 16.15 -3.75
N ASP A 14 4.42 17.35 -3.80
CA ASP A 14 2.99 17.59 -3.95
C ASP A 14 2.68 17.88 -5.43
N PRO A 15 2.05 16.94 -6.15
CA PRO A 15 1.74 17.12 -7.57
C PRO A 15 0.67 18.18 -7.83
N ALA A 16 -0.07 18.63 -6.80
CA ALA A 16 -1.04 19.71 -6.93
C ALA A 16 -0.44 21.10 -6.69
N ASN A 17 0.81 21.18 -6.23
CA ASN A 17 1.49 22.43 -5.92
C ASN A 17 2.88 22.49 -6.54
N ASP A 18 2.93 23.04 -7.75
CA ASP A 18 4.16 23.16 -8.55
C ASP A 18 5.26 23.95 -7.82
N ASN A 19 4.90 25.04 -7.12
CA ASN A 19 5.88 25.87 -6.42
C ASN A 19 6.55 25.10 -5.28
N ASN A 20 5.79 24.35 -4.50
CA ASN A 20 6.34 23.53 -3.42
C ASN A 20 7.28 22.45 -3.96
N THR A 21 6.91 21.80 -5.06
CA THR A 21 7.74 20.78 -5.70
C THR A 21 9.05 21.38 -6.21
N ILE A 22 9.01 22.56 -6.83
CA ILE A 22 10.22 23.29 -7.27
C ILE A 22 11.11 23.61 -6.07
N ASP A 23 10.55 24.14 -4.98
CA ASP A 23 11.31 24.50 -3.77
C ASP A 23 12.05 23.28 -3.18
N VAL A 24 11.40 22.12 -3.13
CA VAL A 24 12.00 20.87 -2.62
C VAL A 24 13.14 20.40 -3.52
N LEU A 25 12.98 20.47 -4.83
CA LEU A 25 14.03 20.10 -5.79
C LEU A 25 15.22 21.07 -5.73
N GLU A 26 14.97 22.37 -5.63
CA GLU A 26 16.02 23.37 -5.46
C GLU A 26 16.79 23.17 -4.17
N GLU A 27 16.10 22.95 -3.04
CA GLU A 27 16.74 22.68 -1.74
C GLU A 27 17.65 21.45 -1.84
N PHE A 28 17.19 20.40 -2.52
CA PHE A 28 17.95 19.17 -2.74
C PHE A 28 19.23 19.42 -3.55
N ILE A 29 19.11 20.10 -4.71
CA ILE A 29 20.26 20.41 -5.56
C ILE A 29 21.25 21.31 -4.83
N LYS A 30 20.77 22.36 -4.16
CA LYS A 30 21.61 23.25 -3.35
C LYS A 30 22.39 22.44 -2.31
N LYS A 31 21.75 21.55 -1.56
CA LYS A 31 22.42 20.70 -0.57
C LYS A 31 23.49 19.79 -1.18
N MET A 32 23.23 19.17 -2.34
CA MET A 32 24.25 18.37 -3.03
C MET A 32 25.46 19.20 -3.48
N MET A 33 25.26 20.47 -3.84
CA MET A 33 26.36 21.36 -4.23
C MET A 33 27.23 21.77 -3.03
N TYR A 34 26.64 21.95 -1.84
CA TYR A 34 27.38 22.31 -0.62
C TYR A 34 28.00 21.10 0.09
N ASP A 35 27.35 19.94 0.01
CA ASP A 35 27.75 18.69 0.66
C ASP A 35 27.78 17.55 -0.39
N PRO A 36 28.96 17.22 -0.94
CA PRO A 36 29.12 16.15 -1.92
C PRO A 36 28.64 14.77 -1.45
N ASP A 37 28.65 14.51 -0.13
CA ASP A 37 28.24 13.22 0.45
C ASP A 37 26.72 13.15 0.68
N TYR A 38 26.00 14.25 0.50
CA TYR A 38 24.57 14.34 0.78
C TYR A 38 23.75 13.34 -0.06
N TYR A 39 24.04 13.25 -1.36
CA TYR A 39 23.37 12.30 -2.25
C TYR A 39 23.61 10.84 -1.80
N ASP A 40 24.85 10.50 -1.51
CA ASP A 40 25.28 9.16 -1.12
C ASP A 40 24.64 8.75 0.22
N LYS A 41 24.49 9.69 1.16
CA LYS A 41 23.74 9.48 2.40
C LYS A 41 22.27 9.14 2.15
N ILE A 42 21.57 9.93 1.32
CA ILE A 42 20.16 9.69 0.99
C ILE A 42 20.00 8.35 0.25
N SER A 43 20.89 8.06 -0.70
CA SER A 43 20.92 6.82 -1.48
C SER A 43 21.09 5.58 -0.59
N ARG A 44 22.08 5.58 0.31
CA ARG A 44 22.29 4.49 1.26
C ARG A 44 21.09 4.28 2.19
N ASN A 45 20.49 5.36 2.68
CA ASN A 45 19.31 5.24 3.53
C ASN A 45 18.09 4.67 2.76
N ALA A 46 17.95 5.01 1.47
CA ALA A 46 16.91 4.44 0.61
C ALA A 46 17.10 2.93 0.38
N ILE A 47 18.33 2.50 0.10
CA ILE A 47 18.66 1.07 -0.03
C ILE A 47 18.34 0.32 1.26
N LYS A 48 18.84 0.83 2.40
CA LYS A 48 18.59 0.25 3.72
C LYS A 48 17.09 0.14 4.02
N ARG A 49 16.30 1.15 3.68
CA ARG A 49 14.83 1.13 3.87
C ARG A 49 14.17 -0.01 3.11
N VAL A 50 14.56 -0.24 1.86
CA VAL A 50 14.03 -1.34 1.03
C VAL A 50 14.40 -2.69 1.64
N GLU A 51 15.67 -2.86 2.02
CA GLU A 51 16.15 -4.07 2.67
C GLU A 51 15.40 -4.36 3.98
N GLU A 52 15.09 -3.35 4.79
CA GLU A 52 14.45 -3.54 6.09
C GLU A 52 12.93 -3.76 6.02
N LYS A 53 12.24 -3.26 4.98
CA LYS A 53 10.78 -3.19 4.97
C LYS A 53 10.11 -3.78 3.74
N TYR A 54 10.73 -3.72 2.58
CA TYR A 54 10.10 -4.00 1.28
C TYR A 54 10.87 -5.06 0.50
N ASN A 55 11.04 -6.24 1.09
CA ASN A 55 11.63 -7.39 0.41
C ASN A 55 10.72 -8.63 0.49
N TRP A 56 10.89 -9.51 -0.49
CA TRP A 56 10.06 -10.71 -0.64
C TRP A 56 10.23 -11.72 0.50
N SER A 57 11.42 -11.81 1.11
CA SER A 57 11.68 -12.74 2.21
C SER A 57 10.87 -12.37 3.46
N LEU A 58 10.90 -11.08 3.85
CA LEU A 58 10.08 -10.57 4.95
C LEU A 58 8.58 -10.71 4.65
N TYR A 59 8.19 -10.53 3.39
CA TYR A 59 6.80 -10.69 2.98
C TYR A 59 6.33 -12.12 3.16
N THR A 60 7.08 -13.10 2.65
CA THR A 60 6.69 -14.52 2.74
C THR A 60 6.65 -15.00 4.20
N GLU A 61 7.59 -14.57 5.02
CA GLU A 61 7.59 -14.87 6.46
C GLU A 61 6.31 -14.36 7.16
N LYS A 62 5.96 -13.08 6.93
CA LYS A 62 4.73 -12.48 7.49
C LYS A 62 3.48 -13.17 6.97
N LEU A 63 3.41 -13.45 5.67
CA LEU A 63 2.27 -14.10 5.04
C LEU A 63 2.04 -15.49 5.63
N LEU A 64 3.08 -16.29 5.80
CA LEU A 64 2.97 -17.64 6.36
C LEU A 64 2.57 -17.61 7.84
N SER A 65 3.12 -16.67 8.61
CA SER A 65 2.75 -16.48 10.02
C SER A 65 1.27 -16.10 10.15
N GLN A 66 0.82 -15.10 9.38
CA GLN A 66 -0.57 -14.67 9.36
C GLN A 66 -1.51 -15.78 8.87
N SER A 67 -1.15 -16.52 7.83
CA SER A 67 -1.96 -17.64 7.32
C SER A 67 -2.19 -18.71 8.38
N LYS A 68 -1.17 -19.03 9.20
CA LYS A 68 -1.32 -19.97 10.32
C LYS A 68 -2.24 -19.43 11.40
N ILE A 69 -2.04 -18.18 11.81
CA ILE A 69 -2.85 -17.53 12.85
C ILE A 69 -4.31 -17.44 12.40
N TYR A 70 -4.58 -16.84 11.25
CA TYR A 70 -5.95 -16.71 10.74
C TYR A 70 -6.60 -18.05 10.41
N GLY A 71 -5.82 -19.04 9.96
CA GLY A 71 -6.32 -20.41 9.79
C GLY A 71 -6.82 -21.02 11.10
N PHE A 72 -6.08 -20.83 12.19
CA PHE A 72 -6.51 -21.24 13.53
C PHE A 72 -7.76 -20.47 13.99
N TRP A 73 -7.74 -19.14 13.90
CA TRP A 73 -8.88 -18.29 14.30
C TRP A 73 -10.16 -18.63 13.54
N LYS A 74 -10.06 -18.89 12.24
CA LYS A 74 -11.21 -19.31 11.42
C LYS A 74 -11.86 -20.57 11.99
N TYR A 75 -11.06 -21.57 12.36
CA TYR A 75 -11.58 -22.79 12.97
C TYR A 75 -12.22 -22.53 14.34
N SER A 76 -11.58 -21.71 15.18
CA SER A 76 -12.08 -21.42 16.53
C SER A 76 -13.35 -20.55 16.57
N THR A 77 -13.60 -19.72 15.55
CA THR A 77 -14.71 -18.76 15.50
C THR A 77 -15.81 -19.13 14.49
N ASP A 78 -15.76 -20.33 13.92
CA ASP A 78 -16.63 -20.77 12.82
C ASP A 78 -18.13 -20.58 13.13
N MET A 79 -18.58 -20.97 14.33
CA MET A 79 -20.00 -20.85 14.70
C MET A 79 -20.46 -19.40 14.88
N GLU A 80 -19.59 -18.52 15.39
CA GLU A 80 -19.89 -17.10 15.61
C GLU A 80 -19.99 -16.33 14.30
N ASN A 81 -19.23 -16.74 13.28
CA ASN A 81 -19.18 -16.06 11.98
C ASN A 81 -20.37 -16.39 11.06
N LYS A 82 -21.15 -17.44 11.30
CA LYS A 82 -22.25 -17.88 10.41
C LYS A 82 -23.29 -16.81 10.13
N GLY A 83 -23.61 -15.97 11.12
CA GLY A 83 -24.55 -14.86 10.93
C GLY A 83 -24.01 -13.81 9.94
N MET A 84 -22.72 -13.52 10.02
CA MET A 84 -22.03 -12.61 9.11
C MET A 84 -21.91 -13.22 7.70
N GLU A 85 -21.59 -14.51 7.60
CA GLU A 85 -21.55 -15.22 6.30
C GLU A 85 -22.91 -15.18 5.60
N ALA A 86 -24.00 -15.48 6.31
CA ALA A 86 -25.35 -15.41 5.75
C ALA A 86 -25.74 -13.99 5.32
N TYR A 87 -25.29 -12.97 6.06
CA TYR A 87 -25.50 -11.57 5.69
C TYR A 87 -24.73 -11.19 4.42
N LEU A 88 -23.47 -11.62 4.30
CA LEU A 88 -22.66 -11.41 3.09
C LEU A 88 -23.24 -12.14 1.88
N ASP A 89 -23.77 -13.36 2.06
CA ASP A 89 -24.46 -14.11 1.02
C ASP A 89 -25.71 -13.38 0.53
N LEU A 90 -26.55 -12.90 1.45
CA LEU A 90 -27.72 -12.10 1.11
C LEU A 90 -27.32 -10.84 0.33
N PHE A 91 -26.29 -10.13 0.79
CA PHE A 91 -25.79 -8.93 0.13
C PHE A 91 -25.25 -9.22 -1.28
N TYR A 92 -24.48 -10.32 -1.45
CA TYR A 92 -23.96 -10.74 -2.75
C TYR A 92 -25.11 -11.00 -3.73
N HIS A 93 -26.14 -11.72 -3.31
CA HIS A 93 -27.24 -12.12 -4.19
C HIS A 93 -28.23 -11.00 -4.49
N THR A 94 -28.48 -10.10 -3.54
CA THR A 94 -29.51 -9.06 -3.67
C THR A 94 -28.98 -7.72 -4.16
N VAL A 95 -27.70 -7.41 -3.93
CA VAL A 95 -27.12 -6.10 -4.28
C VAL A 95 -26.03 -6.25 -5.33
N TYR A 96 -24.99 -7.03 -5.06
CA TYR A 96 -23.82 -7.08 -5.95
C TYR A 96 -24.14 -7.74 -7.29
N LYS A 97 -24.70 -8.96 -7.25
CA LYS A 97 -24.95 -9.76 -8.45
C LYS A 97 -25.92 -9.08 -9.44
N PRO A 98 -27.04 -8.47 -9.03
CA PRO A 98 -27.93 -7.76 -9.95
C PRO A 98 -27.24 -6.55 -10.60
N ARG A 99 -26.55 -5.71 -9.81
CA ARG A 99 -25.83 -4.54 -10.34
C ARG A 99 -24.74 -4.91 -11.33
N ALA A 100 -24.00 -5.98 -11.05
CA ALA A 100 -22.98 -6.47 -11.99
C ALA A 100 -23.59 -6.91 -13.33
N LYS A 101 -24.80 -7.51 -13.31
CA LYS A 101 -25.53 -7.88 -14.52
C LYS A 101 -26.02 -6.67 -15.29
N GLU A 102 -26.62 -5.70 -14.61
CA GLU A 102 -27.08 -4.44 -15.22
C GLU A 102 -25.93 -3.73 -15.95
N LEU A 103 -24.78 -3.57 -15.29
CA LEU A 103 -23.59 -2.97 -15.89
C LEU A 103 -23.07 -3.76 -17.11
N LEU A 104 -23.11 -5.10 -17.04
CA LEU A 104 -22.70 -5.95 -18.16
C LEU A 104 -23.65 -5.82 -19.37
N GLU A 105 -24.96 -5.75 -19.11
CA GLU A 105 -25.97 -5.54 -20.14
C GLU A 105 -25.86 -4.14 -20.78
N GLU A 106 -25.60 -3.10 -19.98
CA GLU A 106 -25.33 -1.75 -20.49
C GLU A 106 -24.08 -1.72 -21.36
N HIS A 107 -23.01 -2.38 -20.93
CA HIS A 107 -21.76 -2.45 -21.71
C HIS A 107 -21.95 -3.20 -23.04
N SER A 108 -22.72 -4.29 -23.02
CA SER A 108 -22.97 -5.11 -24.21
C SER A 108 -23.88 -4.45 -25.26
N LYS A 109 -24.58 -3.37 -24.89
CA LYS A 109 -25.45 -2.58 -25.78
C LYS A 109 -24.74 -1.37 -26.40
N ARG A 110 -23.52 -1.06 -25.97
CA ARG A 110 -22.67 0.01 -26.54
C ARG A 110 -21.84 -0.53 -27.69
#